data_AF-A0A1C5H5C8-F1
#
_entry.id   AF-A0A1C5H5C8-F1
#
_cell.length_a   1.000
_cell.length_b   1.000
_cell.length_c   1.000
_cell.angle_alpha   90.00
_cell.angle_beta   90.00
_cell.angle_gamma   90.00
#
_symmetry.space_group_name_H-M   'P 1'
#
loop_
_entity.id
_entity.type
_entity.pdbx_description
1 polymer ?
#
loop_
_entity_poly.entity_id
_entity_poly.type
_entity_poly.pdbx_seq_one_letter_code
_entity_poly.pdbx_strand_id
1 'polypeptide(L)'
;MTARWVIHLPVTAPDLHRARIFARTAARVLAQLSARVDPGGVTVSAEDYQGVRHWVFCDRPLPDGRGRCALPADHTTTCARRAPWLADRLRVR
;
A
#
# COMPACT_ATOMS: atom_id res chain seq x y z
N MET A 1 -24.59 9.96 11.04
CA MET A 1 -23.48 9.03 10.74
C MET A 1 -23.51 8.72 9.25
N THR A 2 -22.54 9.16 8.46
CA THR A 2 -22.45 8.72 7.06
C THR A 2 -21.87 7.30 7.07
N ALA A 3 -22.68 6.30 6.71
CA ALA A 3 -22.20 4.94 6.59
C ALA A 3 -21.10 4.90 5.51
N ARG A 4 -19.89 4.49 5.90
CA ARG A 4 -18.78 4.26 4.96
C ARG A 4 -18.74 2.78 4.64
N TRP A 5 -18.76 2.45 3.36
CA TRP A 5 -18.66 1.08 2.86
C TRP A 5 -17.24 0.84 2.35
N VAL A 6 -16.71 -0.36 2.60
CA VAL A 6 -15.38 -0.77 2.16
C VAL A 6 -15.49 -1.97 1.23
N ILE A 7 -14.58 -2.06 0.26
CA ILE A 7 -14.55 -3.16 -0.71
C ILE A 7 -13.66 -4.26 -0.13
N HIS A 8 -14.20 -5.46 0.01
CA HIS A 8 -13.45 -6.68 0.28
C HIS A 8 -13.33 -7.48 -1.02
N LEU A 9 -12.10 -7.57 -1.55
CA LEU A 9 -11.80 -8.32 -2.77
C LEU A 9 -10.66 -9.31 -2.48
N PRO A 10 -10.98 -10.60 -2.24
CA PRO A 10 -9.96 -11.63 -2.07
C PRO A 10 -9.16 -11.85 -3.35
N VAL A 11 -7.84 -11.88 -3.24
CA VAL A 11 -6.92 -12.26 -4.32
C VAL A 11 -5.82 -13.13 -3.73
N THR A 12 -5.61 -14.32 -4.29
CA THR A 12 -4.62 -15.27 -3.81
C THR A 12 -3.25 -15.03 -4.44
N ALA A 13 -2.20 -15.27 -3.67
CA ALA A 13 -0.82 -15.33 -4.14
C ALA A 13 -0.11 -16.49 -3.42
N PRO A 14 0.92 -17.11 -4.03
CA PRO A 14 1.51 -18.34 -3.49
C PRO A 14 2.34 -18.12 -2.23
N ASP A 15 2.70 -16.87 -1.89
CA ASP A 15 3.45 -16.51 -0.70
C ASP A 15 3.27 -15.03 -0.32
N LEU A 16 3.67 -14.67 0.90
CA LEU A 16 3.58 -13.32 1.45
C LEU A 16 4.34 -12.28 0.61
N HIS A 17 5.50 -12.64 0.05
CA HIS A 17 6.31 -11.70 -0.73
C HIS A 17 5.59 -11.32 -2.03
N ARG A 18 5.08 -12.30 -2.77
CA ARG A 18 4.28 -12.09 -3.99
C ARG A 18 2.95 -11.40 -3.68
N ALA A 19 2.30 -11.74 -2.57
CA ALA A 19 1.09 -11.04 -2.10
C ALA A 19 1.37 -9.55 -1.88
N ARG A 20 2.47 -9.21 -1.19
CA ARG A 20 2.88 -7.81 -0.96
C ARG A 20 3.21 -7.08 -2.27
N ILE A 21 3.86 -7.73 -3.23
CA ILE A 21 4.12 -7.14 -4.56
C ILE A 21 2.80 -6.82 -5.26
N PHE A 22 1.90 -7.79 -5.34
CA PHE A 22 0.61 -7.63 -6.02
C PHE A 22 -0.23 -6.54 -5.36
N ALA A 23 -0.36 -6.56 -4.03
CA ALA A 23 -1.14 -5.59 -3.27
C ALA A 23 -0.62 -4.16 -3.44
N ARG A 24 0.71 -3.95 -3.51
CA ARG A 24 1.28 -2.62 -3.82
C ARG A 24 0.86 -2.14 -5.20
N THR A 25 0.92 -3.01 -6.20
CA THR A 25 0.53 -2.67 -7.57
C THR A 25 -0.96 -2.36 -7.65
N ALA A 26 -1.81 -3.21 -7.07
CA ALA A 26 -3.25 -2.99 -7.01
C ALA A 26 -3.59 -1.67 -6.32
N ALA A 27 -2.99 -1.37 -5.16
CA ALA A 27 -3.20 -0.11 -4.45
C ALA A 27 -2.81 1.11 -5.29
N ARG A 28 -1.69 1.04 -6.03
CA ARG A 28 -1.24 2.13 -6.92
C ARG A 28 -2.16 2.32 -8.13
N VAL A 29 -2.69 1.24 -8.70
CA VAL A 29 -3.65 1.32 -9.81
C VAL A 29 -4.97 1.92 -9.32
N LEU A 30 -5.51 1.41 -8.20
CA LEU A 30 -6.76 1.90 -7.64
C LEU A 30 -6.67 3.36 -7.20
N ALA A 31 -5.53 3.79 -6.63
CA ALA A 31 -5.31 5.19 -6.24
C ALA A 31 -5.31 6.16 -7.43
N GLN A 32 -5.04 5.68 -8.65
CA GLN A 32 -5.20 6.49 -9.87
C GLN A 32 -6.68 6.64 -10.29
N LEU A 33 -7.53 5.68 -9.90
CA LEU A 33 -8.96 5.69 -10.22
C LEU A 33 -9.79 6.46 -9.18
N SER A 34 -9.37 6.48 -7.92
CA SER A 34 -10.12 7.15 -6.86
C SER A 34 -9.22 7.68 -5.75
N ALA A 35 -9.44 8.95 -5.39
CA ALA A 35 -8.82 9.59 -4.23
C ALA A 35 -9.27 9.02 -2.87
N ARG A 36 -10.26 8.10 -2.86
CA ARG A 36 -10.75 7.44 -1.64
C ARG A 36 -9.91 6.22 -1.24
N VAL A 37 -8.99 5.79 -2.10
CA VAL A 37 -8.07 4.69 -1.78
C VAL A 37 -7.05 5.19 -0.77
N ASP A 38 -6.95 4.49 0.36
CA ASP A 38 -5.91 4.71 1.36
C ASP A 38 -4.84 3.61 1.24
N PRO A 39 -3.69 3.86 0.58
CA PRO A 39 -2.61 2.89 0.50
C PRO A 39 -2.07 2.50 1.88
N GLY A 40 -2.17 3.40 2.87
CA GLY A 40 -1.71 3.15 4.23
C GLY A 40 -2.55 2.13 4.98
N GLY A 41 -3.76 1.83 4.51
CA GLY A 41 -4.64 0.79 5.06
C GLY A 41 -4.49 -0.59 4.41
N VAL A 42 -3.61 -0.74 3.41
CA VAL A 42 -3.50 -1.97 2.63
C VAL A 42 -2.69 -3.02 3.40
N THR A 43 -3.31 -4.17 3.61
CA THR A 43 -2.73 -5.32 4.31
C THR A 43 -2.96 -6.60 3.53
N VAL A 44 -2.12 -7.59 3.76
CA VAL A 44 -2.29 -8.97 3.27
C VAL A 44 -2.23 -9.93 4.46
N SER A 45 -2.86 -11.08 4.32
CA SER A 45 -2.87 -12.14 5.33
C SER A 45 -2.75 -13.50 4.66
N ALA A 46 -2.42 -14.54 5.42
CA ALA A 46 -2.72 -15.88 4.96
C ALA A 46 -4.25 -16.06 4.88
N GLU A 47 -4.72 -16.88 3.95
CA GLU A 47 -6.14 -17.11 3.71
C GLU A 47 -6.84 -17.67 4.94
N ASP A 48 -6.21 -18.64 5.61
CA ASP A 48 -6.71 -19.28 6.82
C ASP A 48 -6.51 -18.43 8.09
N TYR A 49 -5.71 -17.35 8.02
CA TYR A 49 -5.35 -16.53 9.18
C TYR A 49 -5.54 -15.03 8.90
N GLN A 50 -6.75 -14.64 8.48
CA GLN A 50 -7.07 -13.25 8.09
C GLN A 50 -6.98 -12.23 9.25
N GLY A 51 -6.97 -12.70 10.50
CA GLY A 51 -6.69 -11.87 11.67
C GLY A 51 -5.24 -11.39 11.75
N VAL A 52 -4.31 -12.10 11.10
CA VAL A 52 -2.89 -11.75 11.06
C VAL A 52 -2.60 -10.93 9.81
N ARG A 53 -2.53 -9.62 9.98
CA ARG A 53 -2.35 -8.66 8.90
C ARG A 53 -0.90 -8.22 8.78
N HIS A 54 -0.35 -8.36 7.59
CA HIS A 54 0.95 -7.84 7.20
C HIS A 54 0.78 -6.56 6.41
N TRP A 55 1.47 -5.50 6.83
CA TRP A 55 1.52 -4.26 6.07
C TRP A 55 2.18 -4.45 4.70
N VAL A 56 1.64 -3.73 3.71
CA VAL A 56 2.10 -3.75 2.32
C VAL A 56 3.06 -2.58 2.04
N PHE A 57 2.77 -1.44 2.63
CA PHE A 57 3.61 -0.25 2.67
C PHE A 57 4.14 -0.03 4.09
N CYS A 58 5.18 0.76 4.23
CA CYS A 58 5.65 1.19 5.53
C CYS A 58 4.62 2.07 6.22
N ASP A 59 4.28 1.74 7.45
CA ASP A 59 3.28 2.44 8.25
C ASP A 59 3.87 3.62 9.06
N ARG A 60 5.20 3.81 9.02
CA ARG A 60 5.90 4.87 9.76
C ARG A 60 5.42 6.27 9.31
N PRO A 61 5.16 7.19 10.26
CA PRO A 61 4.86 8.58 9.95
C PRO A 61 6.07 9.26 9.31
N LEU A 62 5.82 10.21 8.40
CA LEU A 62 6.89 11.02 7.81
C LEU A 62 7.39 12.09 8.79
N PRO A 63 8.67 12.50 8.73
CA PRO A 63 9.24 13.53 9.61
C PRO A 63 8.54 14.89 9.53
N ASP A 64 7.90 15.19 8.39
CA ASP A 64 7.13 16.42 8.17
C ASP A 64 5.75 16.41 8.85
N GLY A 65 5.37 15.32 9.51
CA GLY A 65 4.07 15.11 10.16
C GLY A 65 2.89 14.99 9.18
N ARG A 66 3.14 15.02 7.86
CA ARG A 66 2.09 15.10 6.84
C ARG A 66 1.85 13.74 6.19
N GLY A 67 1.53 12.71 6.96
CA GLY A 67 1.12 11.40 6.44
C GLY A 67 2.16 10.29 6.66
N ARG A 68 1.98 9.18 5.94
CA ARG A 68 2.78 7.95 6.11
C ARG A 68 3.74 7.73 4.94
N CYS A 69 4.77 6.92 5.22
CA CYS A 69 5.69 6.45 4.20
C CYS A 69 4.96 5.67 3.10
N ALA A 70 5.38 5.84 1.84
CA ALA A 70 4.84 5.11 0.68
C ALA A 70 5.82 4.08 0.11
N LEU A 71 6.92 3.81 0.82
CA LEU A 71 7.87 2.75 0.48
C LEU A 71 7.29 1.38 0.86
N PRO A 72 7.77 0.28 0.24
CA PRO A 72 7.42 -1.07 0.67
C PRO A 72 7.63 -1.26 2.17
N ALA A 73 6.80 -2.09 2.80
CA ALA A 73 7.08 -2.56 4.16
C ALA A 73 8.50 -3.14 4.23
N ASP A 74 9.15 -3.00 5.39
CA ASP A 74 10.50 -3.51 5.68
C ASP A 74 11.63 -2.88 4.83
N HIS A 75 11.40 -1.70 4.23
CA HIS A 75 12.45 -0.97 3.51
C HIS A 75 13.56 -0.46 4.46
N THR A 76 14.80 -0.46 3.96
CA THR A 76 16.00 -0.06 4.70
C THR A 76 16.41 1.40 4.50
N THR A 77 15.84 2.08 3.50
CA THR A 77 16.11 3.49 3.18
C THR A 77 15.32 4.44 4.08
N THR A 78 15.65 5.74 4.06
CA THR A 78 14.86 6.78 4.72
C THR A 78 13.41 6.80 4.21
N CYS A 79 12.45 6.97 5.13
CA CYS A 79 11.02 7.03 4.78
C CYS A 79 10.74 8.19 3.83
N ALA A 80 9.86 7.95 2.84
CA ALA A 80 9.52 8.94 1.81
C ALA A 80 8.06 8.81 1.36
N ARG A 81 7.46 9.94 0.95
CA ARG A 81 6.05 10.05 0.50
C ARG A 81 5.80 9.43 -0.89
N ARG A 82 6.82 9.37 -1.74
CA ARG A 82 6.80 8.64 -3.01
C ARG A 82 8.06 7.81 -3.08
N ALA A 83 7.92 6.59 -3.57
CA ALA A 83 9.09 5.82 -3.94
C ALA A 83 9.85 6.60 -5.03
N PRO A 84 11.14 6.93 -4.85
CA PRO A 84 11.89 7.78 -5.77
C PRO A 84 11.79 7.30 -7.24
N TRP A 85 11.73 6.00 -7.46
CA TRP A 85 11.63 5.38 -8.80
C TRP A 85 10.28 5.56 -9.52
N LEU A 86 9.24 6.09 -8.88
CA LEU A 86 8.00 6.51 -9.57
C LEU A 86 8.07 7.93 -10.11
N ALA A 87 8.98 8.78 -9.59
CA ALA A 87 9.12 10.17 -10.05
C ALA A 87 9.76 10.24 -11.45
N ASP A 88 10.61 9.27 -11.80
CA ASP A 88 11.28 9.22 -13.12
C ASP A 88 10.33 8.88 -14.27
N ARG A 89 9.22 8.14 -14.04
CA ARG A 89 8.26 7.80 -15.10
C ARG A 89 7.26 8.92 -15.44
N LEU A 90 7.19 9.97 -14.63
CA LEU A 90 6.28 11.11 -14.85
C LEU A 90 6.97 12.33 -15.47
N ARG A 91 8.30 12.29 -15.69
CA ARG A 91 9.06 13.35 -16.38
C ARG A 91 9.23 13.12 -17.89
N VAL A 92 8.71 12.00 -18.42
CA VAL A 92 8.69 11.69 -19.86
C VAL A 92 7.23 11.67 -20.32
N ARG A 93 6.57 12.82 -20.26
CA ARG A 93 5.37 13.16 -21.03
C ARG A 93 5.36 14.65 -21.30
#